data_AF-A0A2S8CKY8-F1
#
_entry.id   AF-A0A2S8CKY8-F1
#
_cell.length_a   1.000
_cell.length_b   1.000
_cell.length_c   1.000
_cell.angle_alpha   90.00
_cell.angle_beta   90.00
_cell.angle_gamma   90.00
#
_symmetry.space_group_name_H-M   'P 1'
#
loop_
_entity.id
_entity.type
_entity.pdbx_description
1 polymer ?
#
loop_
_entity_poly.entity_id
_entity_poly.type
_entity_poly.pdbx_seq_one_letter_code
_entity_poly.pdbx_strand_id
1 'polypeptide(L)'
;MQSNLGDLKDIPLSKLRASHIKNWAIQLRDGRPWKNNKKLSASTVKVKAGQLRGVLNRAHEDGLLPRPLGNTLKGFDVGEETDFYVPLAKEIKALDEYADCWFRLA
;
A
#
# COMPACT_ATOMS: atom_id res chain seq x y z
N MET A 1 -6.63 7.80 -1.07
CA MET A 1 -5.17 8.05 -1.24
C MET A 1 -4.70 9.26 -0.44
N GLN A 2 -5.43 10.38 -0.51
CA GLN A 2 -5.12 11.61 0.24
C GLN A 2 -4.88 11.43 1.75
N SER A 3 -5.66 10.58 2.42
CA SER A 3 -5.53 10.31 3.87
C SER A 3 -4.20 9.67 4.29
N ASN A 4 -3.40 9.17 3.34
CA ASN A 4 -2.12 8.51 3.58
C ASN A 4 -0.92 9.35 3.14
N LEU A 5 -1.10 10.59 2.68
CA LEU A 5 0.02 11.41 2.23
C LEU A 5 0.82 12.00 3.40
N GLY A 6 0.18 12.31 4.52
CA GLY A 6 0.84 13.01 5.62
C GLY A 6 1.48 14.30 5.11
N ASP A 7 2.72 14.54 5.52
CA ASP A 7 3.52 15.72 5.18
C ASP A 7 3.74 15.89 3.66
N LEU A 8 3.69 14.81 2.86
CA LEU A 8 3.82 14.92 1.41
C LEU A 8 2.69 15.74 0.78
N LYS A 9 1.54 15.87 1.45
CA LYS A 9 0.41 16.65 0.95
C LYS A 9 0.76 18.13 0.79
N ASP A 10 1.60 18.65 1.70
CA ASP A 10 1.86 20.08 1.83
C ASP A 10 3.20 20.48 1.19
N ILE A 11 3.97 19.53 0.66
CA ILE A 11 5.23 19.80 -0.04
C ILE A 11 4.93 20.15 -1.51
N PRO A 12 5.30 21.37 -1.97
CA PRO A 12 5.21 21.72 -3.38
C PRO A 12 6.08 20.80 -4.24
N LEU A 13 5.62 20.45 -5.45
CA LEU A 13 6.37 19.60 -6.39
C LEU A 13 7.80 20.09 -6.63
N SER A 14 8.00 21.42 -6.70
CA SER A 14 9.33 22.04 -6.88
C SER A 14 10.30 21.82 -5.71
N LYS A 15 9.78 21.57 -4.51
CA LYS A 15 10.56 21.29 -3.28
C LYS A 15 10.60 19.80 -2.95
N LEU A 16 9.96 18.95 -3.75
CA LEU A 16 9.91 17.52 -3.50
C LEU A 16 11.29 16.89 -3.71
N ARG A 17 11.71 16.06 -2.75
CA ARG A 17 13.01 15.38 -2.75
C ARG A 17 12.80 13.88 -2.58
N ALA A 18 13.75 13.09 -3.07
CA ALA A 18 13.75 11.64 -2.89
C ALA A 18 13.68 11.23 -1.40
N SER A 19 14.32 11.98 -0.51
CA SER A 19 14.26 11.75 0.95
C SER A 19 12.84 11.84 1.50
N HIS A 20 12.02 12.81 1.06
CA HIS A 20 10.63 12.92 1.49
C HIS A 20 9.82 11.69 1.07
N ILE A 21 10.03 11.22 -0.17
CA ILE A 21 9.33 10.05 -0.72
C ILE A 21 9.73 8.78 0.03
N LYS A 22 11.03 8.59 0.28
CA LYS A 22 11.54 7.44 1.03
C LYS A 22 11.01 7.43 2.47
N ASN A 23 11.07 8.57 3.16
CA ASN A 23 10.57 8.69 4.53
C ASN A 23 9.08 8.43 4.61
N TRP A 24 8.30 8.93 3.65
CA TRP A 24 6.87 8.64 3.56
C TRP A 24 6.60 7.14 3.41
N ALA A 25 7.33 6.44 2.53
CA ALA A 25 7.14 5.01 2.34
C ALA A 25 7.48 4.22 3.62
N ILE A 26 8.53 4.63 4.34
CA ILE A 26 8.90 4.09 5.66
C ILE A 26 7.78 4.34 6.68
N GLN A 27 7.22 5.55 6.76
CA GLN A 27 6.10 5.86 7.65
C GLN A 27 4.85 5.04 7.31
N LEU A 28 4.60 4.70 6.04
CA LEU A 28 3.49 3.80 5.70
C LEU A 28 3.71 2.37 6.21
N ARG A 29 4.94 1.85 6.12
CA ARG A 29 5.35 0.50 6.55
C ARG A 29 5.43 0.37 8.06
N ASP A 30 6.10 1.31 8.72
CA ASP A 30 6.50 1.18 10.13
C ASP A 30 5.51 1.85 11.08
N GLY A 31 4.83 2.90 10.62
CA GLY A 31 3.86 3.62 11.43
C GLY A 31 3.67 5.06 10.98
N ARG A 32 2.41 5.45 10.78
CA ARG A 32 2.05 6.78 10.28
C ARG A 32 1.85 7.76 11.43
N PRO A 33 2.68 8.81 11.59
CA PRO A 33 2.56 9.77 12.69
C PRO A 33 1.17 10.43 12.78
N TRP A 34 0.58 10.77 11.64
CA TRP A 34 -0.75 11.40 11.54
C TRP A 34 -1.93 10.42 11.71
N LYS A 35 -1.67 9.14 11.99
CA LYS A 35 -2.68 8.11 12.26
C LYS A 35 -2.29 7.25 13.46
N ASN A 36 -1.91 7.89 14.57
CA ASN A 36 -1.55 7.23 15.84
C ASN A 36 -0.48 6.15 15.65
N ASN A 37 0.51 6.40 14.78
CA ASN A 37 1.55 5.44 14.41
C ASN A 37 1.04 4.10 13.83
N LYS A 38 -0.20 4.05 13.34
CA LYS A 38 -0.77 2.83 12.74
C LYS A 38 -0.14 2.52 11.38
N LYS A 39 0.58 1.40 11.31
CA LYS A 39 1.10 0.84 10.05
C LYS A 39 0.00 0.39 9.08
N LEU A 40 0.34 0.30 7.80
CA LEU A 40 -0.48 -0.31 6.77
C LEU A 40 -0.03 -1.76 6.51
N SER A 41 -0.90 -2.57 5.90
CA SER A 41 -0.48 -3.90 5.41
C SER A 41 0.51 -3.77 4.25
N ALA A 42 1.42 -4.73 4.10
CA ALA A 42 2.42 -4.75 3.04
C ALA A 42 1.79 -4.57 1.64
N SER A 43 0.72 -5.30 1.35
CA SER A 43 -0.08 -5.13 0.12
C SER A 43 -0.59 -3.70 -0.07
N THR A 44 -1.08 -3.06 1.00
CA THR A 44 -1.55 -1.67 0.92
C THR A 44 -0.41 -0.70 0.67
N VAL A 45 0.75 -0.87 1.33
CA VAL A 45 1.96 -0.06 1.11
C VAL A 45 2.42 -0.19 -0.34
N LYS A 46 2.50 -1.42 -0.87
CA LYS A 46 2.85 -1.71 -2.27
C LYS A 46 1.97 -0.97 -3.26
N VAL A 47 0.65 -1.06 -3.09
CA VAL A 47 -0.32 -0.37 -3.95
C VAL A 47 -0.13 1.15 -3.88
N LYS A 48 0.01 1.71 -2.67
CA LYS A 48 0.13 3.16 -2.49
C LYS A 48 1.46 3.69 -3.04
N ALA A 49 2.57 2.98 -2.83
CA ALA A 49 3.86 3.30 -3.41
C ALA A 49 3.84 3.23 -4.94
N GLY A 50 3.20 2.20 -5.51
CA GLY A 50 3.01 2.08 -6.96
C GLY A 50 2.22 3.25 -7.56
N GLN A 51 1.12 3.63 -6.90
CA GLN A 51 0.32 4.79 -7.31
C GLN A 51 1.13 6.10 -7.26
N LEU A 52 1.88 6.34 -6.17
CA LEU A 52 2.71 7.54 -6.07
C LEU A 52 3.83 7.55 -7.13
N ARG A 53 4.46 6.39 -7.37
CA ARG A 53 5.46 6.24 -8.43
C ARG A 53 4.89 6.61 -9.81
N GLY A 54 3.70 6.13 -10.15
CA GLY A 54 3.05 6.45 -11.42
C GLY A 54 2.82 7.94 -11.59
N VAL A 55 2.30 8.61 -10.54
CA VAL A 55 2.08 10.06 -10.56
C VAL A 55 3.39 10.84 -10.69
N LEU A 56 4.44 10.46 -9.96
CA LEU A 56 5.75 11.14 -10.03
C LEU A 56 6.45 10.94 -11.38
N ASN A 57 6.29 9.77 -12.00
CA ASN A 57 6.81 9.53 -13.33
C ASN A 57 6.10 10.39 -14.37
N ARG A 58 4.77 10.45 -14.32
CA ARG A 58 3.99 11.34 -15.20
C ARG A 58 4.35 12.81 -14.99
N ALA A 59 4.47 13.27 -13.74
CA ALA A 59 4.89 14.64 -13.46
C ALA A 59 6.31 14.97 -13.98
N HIS A 60 7.18 13.97 -14.09
CA HIS A 60 8.48 14.14 -14.74
C HIS A 60 8.34 14.22 -16.27
N GLU A 61 7.54 13.34 -16.87
CA GLU A 61 7.23 13.35 -18.31
C GLU A 61 6.58 14.69 -18.74
N ASP A 62 5.72 15.24 -17.89
CA ASP A 62 5.06 16.54 -18.10
C ASP A 62 5.99 17.74 -17.83
N GLY A 63 7.26 17.51 -17.47
CA GLY A 63 8.24 18.57 -17.18
C GLY A 63 8.05 19.31 -15.86
N LEU A 64 7.11 18.88 -15.00
CA LEU A 64 6.85 19.47 -13.68
C LEU A 64 7.92 19.09 -12.65
N LEU A 65 8.59 17.94 -12.86
CA LEU A 65 9.71 17.49 -12.06
C LEU A 65 10.98 17.42 -12.92
N PRO A 66 12.09 18.04 -12.47
CA PRO A 66 13.35 18.01 -13.23
C PRO A 66 14.03 16.63 -13.23
N ARG A 67 13.60 15.72 -12.35
CA ARG A 67 14.21 14.39 -12.16
C ARG A 67 13.14 13.33 -11.92
N PRO A 68 13.35 12.08 -12.34
CA PRO A 68 12.39 10.98 -12.16
C PRO A 68 12.39 10.48 -10.71
N LEU A 69 11.72 11.21 -9.82
CA LEU A 69 11.69 10.90 -8.38
C LEU A 69 10.95 9.59 -8.05
N GLY A 70 10.06 9.11 -8.93
CA GLY A 70 9.33 7.85 -8.76
C GLY A 70 10.24 6.62 -8.69
N ASN A 71 11.46 6.69 -9.24
CA ASN A 71 12.44 5.61 -9.15
C ASN A 71 12.88 5.31 -7.72
N THR A 72 12.72 6.25 -6.80
CA THR A 72 13.01 6.05 -5.36
C THR A 72 12.16 4.93 -4.74
N LEU A 73 10.97 4.68 -5.29
CA LEU A 73 10.03 3.66 -4.81
C LEU A 73 10.18 2.32 -5.54
N LYS A 74 11.07 2.23 -6.54
CA LYS A 74 11.31 0.97 -7.27
C LYS A 74 12.01 -0.02 -6.33
N GLY A 75 11.36 -1.16 -6.08
CA GLY A 75 11.91 -2.19 -5.19
C GLY A 75 11.94 -1.77 -3.72
N PHE A 76 11.11 -0.80 -3.31
CA PHE A 76 10.96 -0.46 -1.90
C PHE A 76 10.45 -1.69 -1.13
N ASP A 77 11.12 -2.00 -0.02
CA ASP A 77 10.69 -3.04 0.91
C ASP A 77 9.39 -2.63 1.61
N VAL A 78 8.31 -3.35 1.32
CA VAL A 78 6.97 -3.07 1.84
C VAL A 78 6.68 -3.79 3.17
N GLY A 79 7.66 -4.54 3.70
CA GLY A 79 7.49 -5.42 4.83
C GLY A 79 6.82 -6.75 4.47
N GLU A 80 6.72 -7.65 5.44
CA GLU A 80 6.13 -8.97 5.26
C GLU A 80 4.60 -8.91 5.22
N GLU A 81 4.02 -9.64 4.27
CA GLU A 81 2.60 -9.94 4.22
C GLU A 81 2.34 -11.15 5.13
N THR A 82 1.41 -11.04 6.06
CA THR A 82 1.07 -12.13 6.98
C THR A 82 0.53 -13.34 6.21
N ASP A 83 0.81 -14.54 6.71
CA ASP A 83 0.35 -15.79 6.12
C ASP A 83 -1.15 -15.78 5.83
N PHE A 84 -1.49 -16.00 4.55
CA PHE A 84 -2.85 -16.26 4.13
C PHE A 84 -3.29 -17.60 4.73
N TYR A 85 -4.31 -17.56 5.58
CA TYR A 85 -4.87 -18.80 6.14
C TYR A 85 -5.49 -19.64 5.03
N VAL A 86 -4.94 -20.82 4.81
CA VAL A 86 -5.48 -21.84 3.91
C VAL A 86 -6.25 -22.85 4.76
N PRO A 87 -7.58 -23.01 4.56
CA PRO A 87 -8.36 -23.98 5.31
C PRO A 87 -7.85 -25.42 5.13
N LEU A 88 -7.88 -26.21 6.19
CA LEU A 88 -7.57 -27.64 6.13
C LEU A 88 -8.69 -28.40 5.44
N ALA A 89 -8.36 -29.57 4.86
CA ALA A 89 -9.35 -30.42 4.19
C ALA A 89 -10.57 -30.77 5.07
N LYS A 90 -10.36 -30.88 6.40
CA LYS A 90 -11.45 -31.10 7.37
C LYS A 90 -12.42 -29.92 7.46
N GLU A 91 -11.91 -28.69 7.33
CA GLU A 91 -12.72 -27.46 7.39
C GLU A 91 -13.47 -27.24 6.08
N ILE A 92 -12.84 -27.57 4.95
CA ILE A 92 -13.51 -27.60 3.65
C ILE A 92 -14.67 -28.60 3.67
N LYS A 93 -14.43 -29.82 4.18
CA LYS A 93 -15.47 -30.86 4.26
C LYS A 93 -16.62 -30.44 5.19
N ALA A 94 -16.30 -29.87 6.35
CA ALA A 94 -17.32 -29.35 7.26
C ALA A 94 -18.15 -28.22 6.63
N LEU A 95 -17.52 -27.38 5.79
CA LEU A 95 -18.20 -26.31 5.08
C LEU A 95 -19.14 -26.84 3.99
N ASP A 96 -18.73 -27.88 3.27
CA ASP A 96 -19.54 -28.58 2.26
C ASP A 96 -20.77 -29.25 2.89
N GLU A 97 -20.57 -30.00 3.99
CA GLU A 97 -21.65 -30.62 4.78
C GLU A 97 -22.64 -29.58 5.31
N TYR A 98 -22.16 -28.37 5.66
CA TYR A 98 -23.03 -27.28 6.13
C TYR A 98 -23.73 -26.54 4.99
N ALA A 99 -23.12 -26.45 3.81
CA ALA A 99 -23.72 -25.81 2.64
C ALA A 99 -24.96 -26.57 2.14
N ASP A 100 -24.94 -27.90 2.22
CA ASP A 100 -26.09 -28.76 1.92
C ASP A 100 -27.34 -28.42 2.76
N CYS A 101 -27.15 -27.94 3.99
CA CYS A 101 -28.24 -27.48 4.85
C CYS A 101 -28.91 -26.21 4.33
N TRP A 102 -28.13 -25.30 3.73
CA TRP A 102 -28.62 -24.02 3.23
C TRP A 102 -29.44 -24.19 1.94
N PHE A 103 -29.10 -25.16 1.10
CA PHE A 103 -29.83 -25.44 -0.13
C PHE A 103 -31.12 -26.27 0.08
N ARG A 104 -31.34 -26.87 1.27
CA ARG A 104 -32.57 -27.61 1.60
C ARG A 104 -33.66 -26.78 2.26
N LEU A 105 -33.38 -25.52 2.61
CA LEU A 105 -34.33 -24.57 3.22
C LEU A 105 -34.87 -23.52 2.22
N ALA A 106 -34.48 -23.62 0.94
CA ALA A 106 -35.00 -22.83 -0.18
C ALA A 106 -35.91 -23.69 -1.06
#